data_AF-A0A1V5RH59-F1
#
_entry.id   AF-A0A1V5RH59-F1
#
_cell.length_a   1.000
_cell.length_b   1.000
_cell.length_c   1.000
_cell.angle_alpha   90.00
_cell.angle_beta   90.00
_cell.angle_gamma   90.00
#
_symmetry.space_group_name_H-M   'P 1'
#
loop_
_entity.id
_entity.type
_entity.pdbx_description
1 polymer ?
#
loop_
_entity_poly.entity_id
_entity_poly.type
_entity_poly.pdbx_seq_one_letter_code
_entity_poly.pdbx_strand_id
1 'polypeptide(L)'
;MPRNFAPLRKLLCELYSDREVAKLAARDAGLDPANIREHDILTVYWQNILEEAEKQGLLDRLLANARAEYPARQAELALPPDEPDHGAALTPQQVRVGLRKLLEAHFDLNGLRDLCFDMGIQYENLSGETLGAKARELILYCERRLRIGELIETGREARPELAWPALP
;
A
#
# COMPACT_ATOMS: atom_id res chain seq x y z
N MET A 1 -16.72 -1.25 -7.38
CA MET A 1 -15.32 -1.10 -6.94
C MET A 1 -15.05 -2.22 -5.96
N PRO A 2 -13.98 -3.02 -6.10
CA PRO A 2 -13.70 -4.07 -5.13
C PRO A 2 -13.32 -3.43 -3.78
N ARG A 3 -13.95 -3.86 -2.68
CA ARG A 3 -13.56 -3.40 -1.34
C ARG A 3 -12.14 -3.87 -1.04
N ASN A 4 -11.33 -3.00 -0.42
CA ASN A 4 -10.00 -3.38 0.00
C ASN A 4 -10.06 -4.21 1.29
N PHE A 5 -9.79 -5.51 1.15
CA PHE A 5 -9.78 -6.48 2.26
C PHE A 5 -8.40 -6.71 2.87
N ALA A 6 -7.38 -5.93 2.49
CA ALA A 6 -6.00 -6.13 2.94
C ALA A 6 -5.79 -6.09 4.46
N PRO A 7 -6.38 -5.14 5.23
CA PRO A 7 -6.25 -5.14 6.68
C PRO A 7 -7.03 -6.31 7.32
N LEU A 8 -8.26 -6.57 6.86
CA LEU A 8 -9.11 -7.64 7.39
C LEU A 8 -8.51 -9.04 7.18
N ARG A 9 -7.98 -9.35 6.00
CA ARG A 9 -7.35 -10.67 5.76
C ARG A 9 -6.11 -10.89 6.64
N LYS A 10 -5.38 -9.82 6.98
CA LYS A 10 -4.20 -9.89 7.85
C LYS A 10 -4.66 -10.17 9.30
N LEU A 11 -5.65 -9.41 9.77
CA LEU A 11 -6.23 -9.60 11.09
C LEU A 11 -6.86 -10.99 11.24
N LEU A 12 -7.64 -11.46 10.25
CA LEU A 12 -8.22 -12.80 10.26
C LEU A 12 -7.14 -13.90 10.22
N CYS A 13 -6.02 -13.68 9.52
CA CYS A 13 -4.89 -14.60 9.57
C CYS A 13 -4.20 -14.63 10.94
N GLU A 14 -4.20 -13.53 11.69
CA GLU A 14 -3.67 -13.46 13.06
C GLU A 14 -4.61 -14.09 14.09
N LEU A 15 -5.93 -13.96 13.91
CA LEU A 15 -6.95 -14.55 14.79
C LEU A 15 -7.11 -16.06 14.53
N TYR A 16 -7.12 -16.42 13.25
CA TYR A 16 -7.32 -17.78 12.77
C TYR A 16 -6.07 -18.25 12.05
N SER A 17 -5.08 -18.65 12.85
CA SER A 17 -3.78 -19.17 12.40
C SER A 17 -3.85 -20.53 11.69
N ASP A 18 -5.05 -21.12 11.57
CA ASP A 18 -5.28 -22.44 11.01
C ASP A 18 -6.36 -22.40 9.91
N ARG A 19 -6.12 -23.14 8.84
CA ARG A 19 -6.98 -23.21 7.66
C ARG A 19 -8.31 -23.90 7.97
N GLU A 20 -8.30 -24.90 8.84
CA GLU A 20 -9.51 -25.61 9.23
C GLU A 20 -10.44 -24.70 10.04
N VAL A 21 -9.85 -23.83 10.88
CA VAL A 21 -10.60 -22.83 11.64
C VAL A 21 -11.13 -21.73 10.71
N ALA A 22 -10.35 -21.31 9.70
CA ALA A 22 -10.82 -20.39 8.67
C ALA A 22 -12.01 -20.95 7.86
N LYS A 23 -11.96 -22.24 7.50
CA LYS A 23 -13.07 -22.96 6.86
C LYS A 23 -14.29 -23.01 7.77
N LEU A 24 -14.09 -23.31 9.05
CA LEU A 24 -15.17 -23.38 10.02
C LEU A 24 -15.87 -22.03 10.17
N ALA A 25 -15.11 -20.95 10.36
CA ALA A 25 -15.65 -19.59 10.46
C ALA A 25 -16.42 -19.17 9.19
N ALA A 26 -15.91 -19.52 8.00
CA ALA A 26 -16.62 -19.29 6.74
C ALA A 26 -17.96 -20.06 6.68
N ARG A 27 -17.97 -21.34 7.09
CA ARG A 27 -19.19 -22.15 7.14
C ARG A 27 -20.21 -21.63 8.16
N ASP A 28 -19.75 -21.19 9.33
CA ASP A 28 -20.60 -20.63 10.37
C ASP A 28 -21.23 -19.29 9.96
N ALA A 29 -20.56 -18.54 9.08
CA ALA A 29 -21.13 -17.36 8.43
C ALA A 29 -22.14 -17.71 7.32
N GLY A 30 -22.24 -18.99 6.95
CA GLY A 30 -23.12 -19.50 5.90
C GLY A 30 -22.49 -19.55 4.51
N LEU A 31 -21.17 -19.35 4.38
CA LEU A 31 -20.50 -19.51 3.09
C LEU A 31 -20.38 -21.00 2.74
N ASP A 32 -20.57 -21.29 1.45
CA ASP A 32 -20.28 -22.61 0.90
C ASP A 32 -18.78 -22.72 0.57
N PRO A 33 -18.01 -23.59 1.29
CA PRO A 33 -16.60 -23.78 1.03
C PRO A 33 -16.30 -24.32 -0.38
N ALA A 34 -17.28 -24.91 -1.08
CA ALA A 34 -17.11 -25.35 -2.46
C ALA A 34 -16.92 -24.18 -3.45
N ASN A 35 -17.43 -22.99 -3.11
CA ASN A 35 -17.28 -21.78 -3.94
C ASN A 35 -16.01 -21.00 -3.63
N ILE A 36 -15.28 -21.36 -2.57
CA ILE A 36 -14.08 -20.66 -2.12
C ILE A 36 -12.86 -21.34 -2.75
N ARG A 37 -12.05 -20.56 -3.47
CA ARG A 37 -10.77 -21.06 -3.99
C ARG A 37 -9.84 -21.39 -2.85
N GLU A 38 -9.57 -22.67 -2.69
CA GLU A 38 -8.59 -23.20 -1.76
C GLU A 38 -7.17 -22.77 -2.12
N HIS A 39 -6.38 -22.37 -1.12
CA HIS A 39 -5.01 -21.89 -1.31
C HIS A 39 -4.14 -22.24 -0.10
N ASP A 40 -2.86 -22.54 -0.32
CA ASP A 40 -1.91 -22.94 0.74
C ASP A 40 -1.51 -21.78 1.65
N ILE A 41 -1.42 -20.58 1.09
CA ILE A 41 -1.15 -19.35 1.85
C ILE A 41 -2.43 -18.86 2.53
N LEU A 42 -2.47 -18.87 3.86
CA LEU A 42 -3.60 -18.42 4.70
C LEU A 42 -4.09 -17.00 4.37
N THR A 43 -3.18 -16.06 4.12
CA THR A 43 -3.56 -14.67 3.77
C THR A 43 -4.27 -14.58 2.42
N VAL A 44 -3.91 -15.45 1.47
CA VAL A 44 -4.58 -15.53 0.16
C VAL A 44 -5.90 -16.29 0.30
N TYR A 45 -5.94 -17.31 1.16
CA TYR A 45 -7.16 -18.04 1.45
C TYR A 45 -8.22 -17.14 2.10
N TRP A 46 -7.85 -16.35 3.11
CA TRP A 46 -8.72 -15.34 3.73
C TRP A 46 -9.19 -14.27 2.74
N GLN A 47 -8.35 -13.89 1.77
CA GLN A 47 -8.76 -12.99 0.70
C GLN A 47 -9.88 -13.61 -0.14
N ASN A 48 -9.73 -14.86 -0.58
CA ASN A 48 -10.77 -15.56 -1.35
C ASN A 48 -12.07 -15.73 -0.55
N ILE A 49 -11.98 -16.00 0.76
CA ILE A 49 -13.14 -16.09 1.66
C ILE A 49 -13.88 -14.75 1.71
N LEU A 50 -13.16 -13.64 1.91
CA LEU A 50 -13.76 -12.30 2.01
C LEU A 50 -14.41 -11.87 0.69
N GLU A 51 -13.77 -12.15 -0.44
CA GLU A 51 -14.32 -11.85 -1.78
C GLU A 51 -15.62 -12.64 -2.03
N GLU A 52 -15.64 -13.92 -1.69
CA GLU A 52 -16.84 -14.75 -1.86
C GLU A 52 -17.93 -14.36 -0.84
N ALA A 53 -17.56 -13.99 0.39
CA ALA A 53 -18.49 -13.47 1.39
C ALA A 53 -19.15 -12.17 0.92
N GLU A 54 -18.39 -11.26 0.32
CA GLU A 54 -18.91 -10.03 -0.27
C GLU A 54 -19.88 -10.32 -1.42
N LYS A 55 -19.49 -11.21 -2.33
CA LYS A 55 -20.31 -11.62 -3.47
C LYS A 55 -21.64 -12.25 -3.06
N GLN A 56 -21.64 -13.00 -1.96
CA GLN A 56 -22.86 -13.62 -1.40
C GLN A 56 -23.61 -12.70 -0.42
N GLY A 57 -23.10 -11.50 -0.13
CA GLY A 57 -23.69 -10.59 0.86
C GLY A 57 -23.60 -11.09 2.31
N LEU A 58 -22.72 -12.07 2.57
CA LEU A 58 -22.50 -12.70 3.88
C LEU A 58 -21.33 -12.08 4.65
N LEU A 59 -20.63 -11.11 4.08
CA LEU A 59 -19.51 -10.41 4.73
C LEU A 59 -19.88 -9.86 6.12
N ASP A 60 -21.06 -9.25 6.25
CA ASP A 60 -21.51 -8.67 7.51
C ASP A 60 -21.70 -9.76 8.59
N ARG A 61 -22.23 -10.93 8.19
CA ARG A 61 -22.38 -12.08 9.08
C ARG A 61 -21.04 -12.67 9.49
N LEU A 62 -20.10 -12.79 8.56
CA LEU A 62 -18.76 -13.29 8.86
C LEU A 62 -18.07 -12.39 9.89
N LEU A 63 -18.14 -11.07 9.70
CA LEU A 63 -17.59 -10.11 10.65
C LEU A 63 -18.35 -10.11 11.98
N ALA A 64 -19.68 -10.28 11.97
CA ALA A 64 -20.48 -10.39 13.19
C ALA A 64 -20.08 -11.62 14.02
N ASN A 65 -19.87 -12.78 13.38
CA ASN A 65 -19.40 -13.99 14.04
C ASN A 65 -18.00 -13.79 14.63
N ALA A 66 -17.06 -13.25 13.85
CA ALA A 66 -15.70 -12.98 14.34
C ALA A 66 -15.69 -12.00 15.52
N ARG A 67 -16.55 -10.97 15.51
CA ARG A 67 -16.70 -10.03 16.64
C ARG A 67 -17.27 -10.70 17.89
N ALA A 68 -18.19 -11.65 17.72
CA ALA A 68 -18.77 -12.40 18.83
C ALA A 68 -17.73 -13.36 19.45
N GLU A 69 -16.87 -13.98 18.64
CA GLU A 69 -15.76 -14.82 19.11
C GLU A 69 -14.63 -14.01 19.77
N TYR A 70 -14.31 -12.82 19.24
CA TYR A 70 -13.20 -12.00 19.69
C TYR A 70 -13.65 -10.60 20.14
N PRO A 71 -14.36 -10.47 21.28
CA PRO A 71 -14.82 -9.17 21.78
C PRO A 71 -13.67 -8.20 22.06
N ALA A 72 -12.49 -8.71 22.47
CA ALA A 72 -11.30 -7.89 22.70
C ALA A 72 -10.75 -7.21 21.44
N ARG A 73 -11.03 -7.79 20.26
CA ARG A 73 -10.58 -7.30 18.94
C ARG A 73 -11.73 -6.66 18.15
N GLN A 74 -12.90 -6.45 18.79
CA GLN A 74 -14.10 -5.92 18.13
C GLN A 74 -13.86 -4.55 17.48
N ALA A 75 -13.01 -3.71 18.06
CA ALA A 75 -12.65 -2.41 17.49
C ALA A 75 -11.80 -2.52 16.20
N GLU A 76 -11.00 -3.58 16.07
CA GLU A 76 -10.17 -3.87 14.88
C GLU A 76 -10.97 -4.65 13.81
N LEU A 77 -11.95 -5.45 14.25
CA LEU A 77 -12.92 -6.16 13.39
C LEU A 77 -14.12 -5.29 12.98
N ALA A 78 -14.30 -4.14 13.63
CA ALA A 78 -15.11 -3.06 13.11
C ALA A 78 -14.44 -2.61 11.82
N LEU A 79 -15.15 -2.70 10.69
CA LEU A 79 -14.66 -2.08 9.47
C LEU A 79 -14.40 -0.62 9.86
N PRO A 80 -13.16 -0.12 9.82
CA PRO A 80 -12.93 1.28 10.08
C PRO A 80 -13.83 2.08 9.13
N PRO A 81 -14.52 3.13 9.61
CA PRO A 81 -15.34 3.97 8.75
C PRO A 81 -14.40 4.60 7.73
N ASP A 82 -14.45 4.10 6.48
CA ASP A 82 -13.54 4.50 5.41
C ASP A 82 -12.09 4.67 5.91
N GLU A 83 -11.41 3.59 6.33
CA GLU A 83 -9.98 3.59 6.00
C GLU A 83 -9.93 3.53 4.48
N PRO A 84 -9.55 4.64 3.81
CA PRO A 84 -9.50 4.63 2.38
C PRO A 84 -8.47 3.57 2.03
N ASP A 85 -8.95 2.61 1.24
CA ASP A 85 -8.18 1.86 0.28
C ASP A 85 -6.68 2.21 0.31
N HIS A 86 -5.84 1.39 0.96
CA HIS A 86 -4.39 1.44 0.78
C HIS A 86 -3.99 0.98 -0.65
N GLY A 87 -4.87 1.17 -1.63
CA GLY A 87 -4.68 1.14 -3.07
C GLY A 87 -4.29 2.49 -3.68
N ALA A 88 -4.09 3.57 -2.90
CA ALA A 88 -3.60 4.85 -3.44
C ALA A 88 -2.57 5.62 -2.59
N ALA A 89 -2.14 5.10 -1.44
CA ALA A 89 -0.98 5.62 -0.72
C ALA A 89 0.24 4.76 -1.09
N LEU A 90 1.09 5.27 -1.98
CA LEU A 90 2.35 4.60 -2.28
C LEU A 90 3.13 4.43 -0.97
N THR A 91 3.54 3.20 -0.65
CA THR A 91 4.46 2.99 0.50
C THR A 91 5.72 3.83 0.30
N PRO A 92 6.45 4.22 1.36
CA PRO A 92 7.70 4.97 1.21
C PRO A 92 8.66 4.31 0.22
N GLN A 93 8.70 2.97 0.20
CA GLN A 93 9.50 2.21 -0.76
C GLN A 93 8.98 2.31 -2.20
N GLN A 94 7.68 2.29 -2.42
CA GLN A 94 7.09 2.48 -3.75
C GLN A 94 7.25 3.92 -4.26
N VAL A 95 7.12 4.93 -3.39
CA VAL A 95 7.41 6.33 -3.72
C VAL A 95 8.86 6.47 -4.17
N ARG A 96 9.82 5.92 -3.42
CA ARG A 96 11.25 5.96 -3.80
C ARG A 96 11.51 5.34 -5.16
N VAL A 97 10.94 4.15 -5.42
CA VAL A 97 11.14 3.44 -6.69
C VAL A 97 10.47 4.20 -7.85
N GLY A 98 9.26 4.73 -7.63
CA GLY A 98 8.53 5.53 -8.62
C GLY A 98 9.27 6.82 -8.98
N LEU A 99 9.68 7.60 -7.97
CA LEU A 99 10.46 8.82 -8.16
C LEU A 99 11.77 8.56 -8.90
N ARG A 100 12.51 7.52 -8.51
CA ARG A 100 13.78 7.21 -9.16
C ARG A 100 13.58 6.91 -10.64
N LYS A 101 12.60 6.08 -10.99
CA LYS A 101 12.29 5.74 -12.40
C LYS A 101 11.85 6.97 -13.19
N LEU A 102 11.03 7.83 -12.59
CA LEU A 102 10.55 9.06 -13.23
C LEU A 102 11.73 10.01 -13.52
N LEU A 103 12.60 10.23 -12.54
CA LEU A 103 13.80 11.04 -12.70
C LEU A 103 14.76 10.44 -13.74
N GLU A 104 15.02 9.13 -13.69
CA GLU A 104 15.90 8.45 -14.65
C GLU A 104 15.38 8.49 -16.10
N ALA A 105 14.05 8.47 -16.28
CA ALA A 105 13.42 8.41 -17.60
C ALA A 105 13.22 9.79 -18.25
N HIS A 106 13.01 10.83 -17.45
CA HIS A 106 12.59 12.15 -17.94
C HIS A 106 13.56 13.29 -17.63
N PHE A 107 14.58 13.06 -16.81
CA PHE A 107 15.61 14.05 -16.52
C PHE A 107 16.96 13.59 -17.05
N ASP A 108 17.81 14.56 -17.39
CA ASP A 108 19.23 14.36 -17.59
C ASP A 108 20.01 14.89 -16.37
N LEU A 109 21.34 14.77 -16.40
CA LEU A 109 22.19 15.21 -15.27
C LEU A 109 22.08 16.73 -15.02
N ASN A 110 21.84 17.52 -16.06
CA ASN A 110 21.68 18.97 -15.91
C ASN A 110 20.31 19.30 -15.33
N GLY A 111 19.23 18.71 -15.82
CA GLY A 111 17.89 18.89 -15.26
C GLY A 111 17.80 18.44 -13.80
N LEU A 112 18.52 17.38 -13.41
CA LEU A 112 18.62 16.98 -11.99
C LEU A 112 19.40 18.01 -11.16
N ARG A 113 20.44 18.65 -11.72
CA ARG A 113 21.18 19.74 -11.08
C ARG A 113 20.30 20.98 -10.91
N ASP A 114 19.52 21.33 -11.91
CA ASP A 114 18.59 22.47 -11.86
C ASP A 114 17.51 22.23 -10.80
N LEU A 115 16.93 21.02 -10.76
CA LEU A 115 15.98 20.63 -9.71
C LEU A 115 16.60 20.72 -8.30
N CYS A 116 17.86 20.29 -8.14
CA CYS A 116 18.57 20.44 -6.88
C CYS A 116 18.76 21.92 -6.52
N PHE A 117 19.10 22.77 -7.50
CA PHE A 117 19.28 24.20 -7.31
C PHE A 117 17.99 24.88 -6.83
N ASP A 118 16.85 24.58 -7.46
CA ASP A 118 15.54 25.13 -7.08
C ASP A 118 15.14 24.75 -5.65
N MET A 119 15.53 23.54 -5.21
CA MET A 119 15.34 23.08 -3.83
C MET A 119 16.43 23.56 -2.86
N GLY A 120 17.42 24.35 -3.29
CA GLY A 120 18.55 24.77 -2.45
C GLY A 120 19.45 23.61 -2.00
N ILE A 121 19.48 22.51 -2.76
CA ILE A 121 20.30 21.33 -2.52
C ILE A 121 21.58 21.44 -3.36
N GLN A 122 22.73 21.30 -2.72
CA GLN A 122 24.01 21.26 -3.43
C GLN A 122 24.18 19.91 -4.14
N TYR A 123 24.05 19.91 -5.47
CA TYR A 123 24.20 18.73 -6.32
C TYR A 123 25.54 17.99 -6.14
N GLU A 124 26.61 18.72 -5.86
CA GLU A 124 27.95 18.18 -5.60
C GLU A 124 28.01 17.33 -4.32
N ASN A 125 27.11 17.56 -3.36
CA ASN A 125 27.04 16.76 -2.13
C ASN A 125 26.31 15.42 -2.31
N LEU A 126 25.67 15.19 -3.46
CA LEU A 126 25.03 13.92 -3.77
C LEU A 126 26.06 12.92 -4.27
N SER A 127 26.08 11.71 -3.72
CA SER A 127 27.04 10.68 -4.15
C SER A 127 26.68 10.09 -5.51
N GLY A 128 27.68 9.60 -6.23
CA GLY A 128 27.52 8.91 -7.52
C GLY A 128 27.72 9.80 -8.74
N GLU A 129 28.14 9.19 -9.85
CA GLU A 129 28.50 9.88 -11.09
C GLU A 129 27.47 9.68 -12.21
N THR A 130 26.56 8.72 -12.05
CA THR A 130 25.50 8.43 -13.02
C THR A 130 24.18 9.09 -12.60
N LEU A 131 23.31 9.33 -13.58
CA LEU A 131 21.99 9.92 -13.34
C LEU A 131 21.19 9.14 -12.28
N GLY A 132 21.14 7.81 -12.40
CA GLY A 132 20.42 6.97 -11.45
C GLY A 132 21.02 6.97 -10.05
N ALA A 133 22.35 7.05 -9.94
CA ALA A 133 23.01 7.17 -8.63
C ALA A 133 22.69 8.52 -7.98
N LYS A 134 22.79 9.63 -8.73
CA LYS A 134 22.44 10.98 -8.25
C LYS A 134 20.95 11.10 -7.89
N ALA A 135 20.05 10.56 -8.72
CA ALA A 135 18.61 10.56 -8.45
C ALA A 135 18.28 9.78 -7.17
N ARG A 136 18.91 8.61 -6.98
CA ARG A 136 18.76 7.82 -5.75
C ARG A 136 19.23 8.60 -4.52
N GLU A 137 20.40 9.22 -4.59
CA GLU A 137 20.95 9.98 -3.47
C GLU A 137 20.13 11.24 -3.15
N LEU A 138 19.58 11.92 -4.17
CA LEU A 138 18.65 13.03 -4.00
C LEU A 138 17.41 12.58 -3.21
N ILE A 139 16.79 11.47 -3.62
CA ILE A 139 15.61 10.93 -2.93
C ILE A 139 15.95 10.59 -1.47
N LEU A 140 17.08 9.92 -1.22
CA LEU A 140 17.51 9.58 0.15
C LEU A 140 17.81 10.82 0.99
N TYR A 141 18.41 11.84 0.40
CA TYR A 141 18.68 13.11 1.06
C TYR A 141 17.38 13.80 1.47
N CYS A 142 16.41 13.89 0.55
CA CYS A 142 15.10 14.48 0.82
C CYS A 142 14.34 13.69 1.87
N GLU A 143 14.39 12.37 1.84
CA GLU A 143 13.70 11.53 2.82
C GLU A 143 14.25 11.71 4.25
N ARG A 144 15.58 11.70 4.42
CA ARG A 144 16.21 11.92 5.74
C ARG A 144 15.86 13.27 6.36
N ARG A 145 15.46 14.24 5.53
CA ARG A 145 15.10 15.60 5.94
C ARG A 145 13.60 15.89 5.84
N LEU A 146 12.77 14.89 5.57
CA LEU A 146 11.32 15.02 5.39
C LEU A 146 10.92 16.02 4.26
N ARG A 147 11.76 16.16 3.23
CA ARG A 147 11.58 17.06 2.08
C ARG A 147 11.09 16.34 0.81
N ILE A 148 10.53 15.13 0.93
CA ILE A 148 10.02 14.38 -0.23
C ILE A 148 8.83 15.10 -0.87
N GLY A 149 7.97 15.74 -0.07
CA GLY A 149 6.86 16.55 -0.60
C GLY A 149 7.35 17.71 -1.44
N GLU A 150 8.35 18.43 -0.94
CA GLU A 150 8.98 19.54 -1.67
C GLU A 150 9.60 19.07 -3.00
N LEU A 151 10.26 17.91 -3.02
CA LEU A 151 10.78 17.31 -4.26
C LEU A 151 9.67 17.03 -5.28
N ILE A 152 8.53 16.49 -4.81
CA ILE A 152 7.38 16.17 -5.65
C ILE A 152 6.74 17.45 -6.21
N GLU A 153 6.54 18.47 -5.38
CA GLU A 153 5.94 19.74 -5.81
C GLU A 153 6.86 20.49 -6.77
N THR A 154 8.15 20.64 -6.44
CA THR A 154 9.13 21.29 -7.33
C THR A 154 9.24 20.55 -8.66
N GLY A 155 9.24 19.21 -8.61
CA GLY A 155 9.23 18.38 -9.81
C GLY A 155 7.97 18.55 -10.66
N ARG A 156 6.80 18.64 -10.01
CA ARG A 156 5.51 18.88 -10.68
C ARG A 156 5.46 20.25 -11.33
N GLU A 157 6.05 21.27 -10.72
CA GLU A 157 6.17 22.61 -11.32
C GLU A 157 7.11 22.60 -12.55
N ALA A 158 8.25 21.90 -12.46
CA ALA A 158 9.20 21.81 -13.57
C ALA A 158 8.69 20.98 -14.76
N ARG A 159 7.87 19.95 -14.48
CA ARG A 159 7.32 19.00 -15.45
C ARG A 159 5.89 18.60 -15.06
N PRO A 160 4.89 19.48 -15.29
CA PRO A 160 3.49 19.21 -14.94
C PRO A 160 2.85 18.12 -15.79
N GLU A 161 3.42 17.80 -16.95
CA GLU A 161 2.96 16.73 -17.82
C GLU A 161 3.24 15.32 -17.27
N LEU A 162 4.11 15.19 -16.26
CA LEU A 162 4.47 13.89 -15.68
C LEU A 162 3.56 13.53 -14.51
N ALA A 163 3.25 12.23 -14.39
CA ALA A 163 2.46 11.71 -13.28
C ALA A 163 3.33 11.53 -12.03
N TRP A 164 3.46 12.61 -11.23
CA TRP A 164 4.17 12.58 -9.96
C TRP A 164 3.40 11.80 -8.89
N PRO A 165 4.08 10.99 -8.05
CA PRO A 165 3.43 10.26 -6.97
C PRO A 165 2.83 11.22 -5.94
N ALA A 166 1.61 10.94 -5.47
CA ALA A 166 1.05 11.65 -4.33
C ALA A 166 1.73 11.17 -3.04
N LEU A 167 2.03 12.10 -2.14
CA LEU A 167 2.39 11.76 -0.76
C LEU A 167 1.19 11.09 -0.07
N PRO A 168 1.41 10.08 0.77
CA PRO A 168 0.38 9.57 1.69
C PRO A 168 -0.03 10.62 2.72
#